data_AF-A0A854BXK9-F1
#
_entry.id   AF-A0A854BXK9-F1
#
_cell.length_a   1.000
_cell.length_b   1.000
_cell.length_c   1.000
_cell.angle_alpha   90.00
_cell.angle_beta   90.00
_cell.angle_gamma   90.00
#
_symmetry.space_group_name_H-M   'P 1'
#
loop_
_entity.id
_entity.type
_entity.pdbx_description
1 polymer ?
#
loop_
_entity_poly.entity_id
_entity_poly.type
_entity_poly.pdbx_seq_one_letter_code
_entity_poly.pdbx_strand_id
1 'polypeptide(L)'
;MNRTSPYYFRRSVLSLLISALIYAPPGMAAFTSTVIGVVNDETVDGVQRVDERGTTNNTHIINHGYQDVYGGVSNGSIIESGGYQDVGGHYNFVGQANNTTINGGRQTIHDGGISTGTIIESGNQDVYTGGISNGTTIKGGNSHISGGTANGTIIDGGSQRVTTQGHVDSTTINKSGSQDITQGSLATNTTINGGRQYVEQSTVETTTIKNGGEQRVYENHALDTTIEGGTQSLNNKSTAKYTQIYSGGTQIVDYTSTSDVIEIYSGGVLDVSGGTATNVTQHDGAILKTNTNGTTVSGTNSEGAFSIHNNVADNVLLENGGHLDVYGSANKTIIKDNGTMSVLANAKADATRIDNGGVMDVAGNATNTIINGGTQNINNHGIATGTNINSGTQNIKSGGKADTTNISSGSRQVVEKDGTATGSNISAGGSLIVYTGGIAHGVNQETGSALVANTGAGTDIEGYNKLSHFTITGGEANYVVLENTGELTVVAKTTAKNTTVDAGGKLIVQK
;
A
#
# COMPACT_ATOMS: atom_id res chain seq x y z
N MET A 1 -54.28 -40.37 -83.29
CA MET A 1 -54.32 -38.89 -83.27
C MET A 1 -54.12 -38.42 -81.84
N ASN A 2 -52.97 -37.79 -81.58
CA ASN A 2 -52.58 -37.13 -80.34
C ASN A 2 -53.61 -36.11 -79.86
N ARG A 3 -53.85 -36.02 -78.54
CA ARG A 3 -53.93 -34.75 -77.78
C ARG A 3 -53.60 -34.98 -76.30
N THR A 4 -52.36 -34.68 -75.94
CA THR A 4 -51.88 -34.41 -74.59
C THR A 4 -52.51 -33.10 -74.09
N SER A 5 -53.13 -33.12 -72.90
CA SER A 5 -53.65 -31.93 -72.23
C SER A 5 -52.55 -31.33 -71.35
N PRO A 6 -52.11 -30.07 -71.55
CA PRO A 6 -51.14 -29.43 -70.67
C PRO A 6 -51.83 -28.89 -69.41
N TYR A 7 -51.46 -29.43 -68.26
CA TYR A 7 -51.76 -28.85 -66.95
C TYR A 7 -50.99 -27.53 -66.80
N TYR A 8 -51.70 -26.41 -66.83
CA TYR A 8 -51.15 -25.11 -66.42
C TYR A 8 -51.08 -25.05 -64.89
N PHE A 9 -49.90 -25.25 -64.31
CA PHE A 9 -49.63 -24.81 -62.94
C PHE A 9 -49.67 -23.28 -62.92
N ARG A 10 -50.74 -22.69 -62.35
CA ARG A 10 -50.73 -21.28 -61.96
C ARG A 10 -49.76 -21.13 -60.80
N ARG A 11 -48.54 -20.68 -61.08
CA ARG A 11 -47.64 -20.16 -60.05
C ARG A 11 -48.31 -18.93 -59.46
N SER A 12 -48.77 -19.02 -58.22
CA SER A 12 -49.23 -17.86 -57.47
C SER A 12 -48.11 -16.82 -57.41
N VAL A 13 -48.43 -15.53 -57.49
CA VAL A 13 -47.48 -14.44 -57.22
C VAL A 13 -46.75 -14.66 -55.89
N LEU A 14 -47.43 -15.30 -54.93
CA LEU A 14 -46.85 -15.72 -53.65
C LEU A 14 -45.75 -16.79 -53.80
N SER A 15 -45.89 -17.74 -54.72
CA SER A 15 -44.84 -18.74 -54.99
C SER A 15 -43.60 -18.16 -55.68
N LEU A 16 -43.78 -17.10 -56.49
CA LEU A 16 -42.70 -16.34 -57.11
C LEU A 16 -41.99 -15.44 -56.09
N LEU A 17 -42.73 -14.79 -55.19
CA LEU A 17 -42.20 -14.02 -54.05
C LEU A 17 -41.43 -14.90 -53.06
N ILE A 18 -41.94 -16.08 -52.73
CA ILE A 18 -41.27 -17.03 -51.83
C ILE A 18 -40.00 -17.59 -52.49
N SER A 19 -40.02 -17.89 -53.80
CA SER A 19 -38.79 -18.30 -54.50
C SER A 19 -37.74 -17.18 -54.62
N ALA A 20 -38.17 -15.91 -54.73
CA ALA A 20 -37.27 -14.76 -54.73
C ALA A 20 -36.64 -14.51 -53.33
N LEU A 21 -37.37 -14.81 -52.25
CA LEU A 21 -36.85 -14.73 -50.88
C LEU A 21 -35.87 -15.87 -50.54
N ILE A 22 -36.02 -17.05 -51.16
CA ILE A 22 -35.20 -18.24 -50.87
C ILE A 22 -33.95 -18.33 -51.79
N TYR A 23 -33.98 -17.72 -52.98
CA TYR A 23 -32.89 -17.78 -53.97
C TYR A 23 -32.17 -16.44 -54.22
N ALA A 24 -32.50 -15.37 -53.49
CA ALA A 24 -31.64 -14.21 -53.50
C ALA A 24 -30.28 -14.59 -52.86
N PRO A 25 -29.12 -14.32 -53.49
CA PRO A 25 -27.88 -14.22 -52.72
C PRO A 25 -28.14 -13.27 -51.55
N PRO A 26 -27.53 -13.46 -50.35
CA PRO A 26 -27.85 -12.63 -49.19
C PRO A 26 -27.83 -11.18 -49.63
N GLY A 27 -29.02 -10.60 -49.76
CA GLY A 27 -29.16 -9.26 -50.28
C GLY A 27 -28.53 -8.37 -49.24
N MET A 28 -27.48 -7.63 -49.62
CA MET A 28 -27.05 -6.48 -48.84
C MET A 28 -28.33 -5.70 -48.54
N ALA A 29 -28.72 -5.63 -47.27
CA ALA A 29 -29.90 -4.89 -46.88
C ALA A 29 -29.67 -3.46 -47.39
N ALA A 30 -30.53 -2.97 -48.27
CA ALA A 30 -30.37 -1.62 -48.80
C ALA A 30 -30.57 -0.64 -47.64
N PHE A 31 -29.47 -0.11 -47.10
CA PHE A 31 -29.48 0.94 -46.09
C PHE A 31 -29.44 2.32 -46.75
N THR A 32 -29.87 3.34 -46.01
CA THR A 32 -29.87 4.72 -46.51
C THR A 32 -28.46 5.27 -46.47
N SER A 33 -27.82 5.44 -47.62
CA SER A 33 -26.43 5.93 -47.71
C SER A 33 -26.25 7.39 -47.28
N THR A 34 -27.30 8.21 -47.36
CA THR A 34 -27.29 9.61 -46.91
C THR A 34 -28.60 9.94 -46.21
N VAL A 35 -28.51 10.14 -44.90
CA VAL A 35 -29.64 10.34 -43.99
C VAL A 35 -29.81 11.84 -43.76
N ILE A 36 -30.90 12.39 -44.29
CA ILE A 36 -31.32 13.81 -44.11
C ILE A 36 -32.65 13.93 -43.35
N GLY A 37 -33.15 12.81 -42.83
CA GLY A 37 -34.37 12.67 -42.04
C GLY A 37 -34.19 11.57 -40.98
N VAL A 38 -35.23 10.83 -40.62
CA VAL A 38 -35.13 9.75 -39.62
C VAL A 38 -35.11 8.37 -40.29
N VAL A 39 -34.15 7.52 -39.93
CA VAL A 39 -34.12 6.09 -40.29
C VAL A 39 -33.96 5.24 -39.04
N ASN A 40 -34.50 4.01 -39.07
CA ASN A 40 -34.50 3.10 -37.92
C ASN A 40 -34.05 1.70 -38.35
N ASP A 41 -33.33 1.00 -37.47
CA ASP A 41 -33.03 -0.43 -37.54
C ASP A 41 -32.31 -0.84 -38.85
N GLU A 42 -31.45 0.03 -39.38
CA GLU A 42 -30.67 -0.25 -40.59
C GLU A 42 -29.39 -1.04 -40.26
N THR A 43 -29.08 -2.03 -41.09
CA THR A 43 -27.78 -2.71 -41.08
C THR A 43 -26.87 -2.07 -42.13
N VAL A 44 -25.76 -1.48 -41.71
CA VAL A 44 -24.80 -0.79 -42.57
C VAL A 44 -23.64 -1.72 -42.89
N ASP A 45 -23.49 -2.10 -44.15
CA ASP A 45 -22.39 -2.91 -44.71
C ASP A 45 -21.56 -2.16 -45.77
N GLY A 46 -21.81 -0.85 -45.91
CA GLY A 46 -21.06 0.11 -46.73
C GLY A 46 -20.97 1.47 -46.03
N VAL A 47 -20.98 2.58 -46.77
CA VAL A 47 -20.87 3.94 -46.19
C VAL A 47 -22.25 4.59 -46.03
N GLN A 48 -22.62 4.89 -44.79
CA GLN A 48 -23.77 5.71 -44.42
C GLN A 48 -23.29 7.06 -43.89
N ARG A 49 -23.85 8.15 -44.40
CA ARG A 49 -23.63 9.50 -43.88
C ARG A 49 -24.90 10.03 -43.22
N VAL A 50 -24.77 10.56 -42.00
CA VAL A 50 -25.83 11.22 -41.24
C VAL A 50 -25.57 12.72 -41.26
N ASP A 51 -26.27 13.42 -42.13
CA ASP A 51 -26.10 14.87 -42.35
C ASP A 51 -26.72 15.69 -41.21
N GLU A 52 -26.60 17.02 -41.21
CA GLU A 52 -27.02 17.88 -40.09
C GLU A 52 -28.53 17.84 -39.75
N ARG A 53 -29.35 17.27 -40.63
CA ARG A 53 -30.79 17.03 -40.42
C ARG A 53 -31.14 15.57 -40.21
N GLY A 54 -30.14 14.70 -40.28
CA GLY A 54 -30.26 13.25 -40.18
C GLY A 54 -30.36 12.77 -38.74
N THR A 55 -31.17 11.74 -38.55
CA THR A 55 -31.21 10.95 -37.32
C THR A 55 -31.27 9.48 -37.68
N THR A 56 -30.39 8.68 -37.09
CA THR A 56 -30.46 7.22 -37.18
C THR A 56 -30.79 6.66 -35.80
N ASN A 57 -31.59 5.60 -35.75
CA ASN A 57 -31.88 4.88 -34.51
C ASN A 57 -31.60 3.39 -34.70
N ASN A 58 -30.92 2.78 -33.73
CA ASN A 58 -30.60 1.36 -33.69
C ASN A 58 -29.80 0.86 -34.92
N THR A 59 -28.92 1.68 -35.46
CA THR A 59 -28.09 1.29 -36.60
C THR A 59 -27.14 0.16 -36.22
N HIS A 60 -27.14 -0.94 -36.97
CA HIS A 60 -26.21 -2.04 -36.80
C HIS A 60 -25.08 -1.94 -37.83
N ILE A 61 -23.91 -1.50 -37.40
CA ILE A 61 -22.74 -1.31 -38.26
C ILE A 61 -21.90 -2.58 -38.21
N ILE A 62 -21.90 -3.34 -39.31
CA ILE A 62 -21.23 -4.65 -39.39
C ILE A 62 -19.90 -4.55 -40.13
N ASN A 63 -19.24 -5.67 -40.38
CA ASN A 63 -17.97 -5.71 -41.09
C ASN A 63 -18.04 -4.98 -42.45
N HIS A 64 -17.12 -4.04 -42.69
CA HIS A 64 -17.08 -3.09 -43.81
C HIS A 64 -18.11 -1.94 -43.76
N GLY A 65 -18.99 -1.94 -42.77
CA GLY A 65 -19.89 -0.83 -42.48
C GLY A 65 -19.13 0.38 -41.92
N TYR A 66 -19.46 1.56 -42.44
CA TYR A 66 -18.93 2.85 -42.01
C TYR A 66 -20.09 3.83 -41.85
N GLN A 67 -20.26 4.40 -40.65
CA GLN A 67 -21.22 5.47 -40.43
C GLN A 67 -20.50 6.79 -40.14
N ASP A 68 -20.67 7.79 -41.01
CA ASP A 68 -20.21 9.17 -40.85
C ASP A 68 -21.31 10.01 -40.19
N VAL A 69 -21.21 10.28 -38.88
CA VAL A 69 -22.14 11.16 -38.15
C VAL A 69 -21.65 12.60 -38.28
N TYR A 70 -22.07 13.24 -39.35
CA TYR A 70 -21.52 14.50 -39.85
C TYR A 70 -22.45 15.68 -39.54
N GLY A 71 -22.45 16.11 -38.28
CA GLY A 71 -23.37 17.15 -37.78
C GLY A 71 -24.79 16.65 -37.45
N GLY A 72 -25.11 15.40 -37.79
CA GLY A 72 -26.38 14.73 -37.46
C GLY A 72 -26.38 13.99 -36.12
N VAL A 73 -27.40 13.15 -35.90
CA VAL A 73 -27.57 12.38 -34.65
C VAL A 73 -27.69 10.87 -34.93
N SER A 74 -27.00 10.06 -34.14
CA SER A 74 -27.06 8.59 -34.17
C SER A 74 -27.39 8.04 -32.80
N ASN A 75 -28.51 7.33 -32.65
CA ASN A 75 -28.97 6.81 -31.36
C ASN A 75 -28.94 5.27 -31.36
N GLY A 76 -28.36 4.67 -30.32
CA GLY A 76 -28.43 3.23 -30.08
C GLY A 76 -27.66 2.39 -31.10
N SER A 77 -26.64 2.95 -31.76
CA SER A 77 -25.87 2.19 -32.75
C SER A 77 -25.15 1.02 -32.11
N ILE A 78 -25.09 -0.14 -32.79
CA ILE A 78 -24.27 -1.28 -32.41
C ILE A 78 -23.15 -1.40 -33.45
N ILE A 79 -21.89 -1.34 -33.00
CA ILE A 79 -20.71 -1.45 -33.87
C ILE A 79 -20.06 -2.81 -33.66
N GLU A 80 -20.28 -3.73 -34.58
CA GLU A 80 -19.70 -5.07 -34.54
C GLU A 80 -18.25 -5.06 -35.03
N SER A 81 -17.58 -6.20 -34.89
CA SER A 81 -16.24 -6.41 -35.45
C SER A 81 -16.17 -6.05 -36.94
N GLY A 82 -15.23 -5.16 -37.26
CA GLY A 82 -15.02 -4.63 -38.61
C GLY A 82 -15.94 -3.46 -39.00
N GLY A 83 -16.89 -3.08 -38.15
CA GLY A 83 -17.69 -1.86 -38.30
C GLY A 83 -17.00 -0.63 -37.72
N TYR A 84 -17.33 0.54 -38.28
CA TYR A 84 -16.76 1.83 -37.89
C TYR A 84 -17.81 2.94 -37.81
N GLN A 85 -17.80 3.73 -36.74
CA GLN A 85 -18.58 4.97 -36.62
C GLN A 85 -17.63 6.15 -36.44
N ASP A 86 -17.75 7.14 -37.31
CA ASP A 86 -17.08 8.43 -37.20
C ASP A 86 -18.05 9.48 -36.68
N VAL A 87 -17.62 10.31 -35.73
CA VAL A 87 -18.46 11.36 -35.15
C VAL A 87 -17.66 12.67 -35.19
N GLY A 88 -18.15 13.63 -35.96
CA GLY A 88 -17.44 14.90 -36.14
C GLY A 88 -18.39 16.08 -36.36
N GLY A 89 -17.86 17.28 -36.18
CA GLY A 89 -18.55 18.51 -36.52
C GLY A 89 -18.61 18.77 -38.02
N HIS A 90 -19.66 19.47 -38.45
CA HIS A 90 -19.76 20.06 -39.78
C HIS A 90 -20.23 21.51 -39.69
N TYR A 91 -19.38 22.46 -40.12
CA TYR A 91 -19.63 23.89 -39.94
C TYR A 91 -19.96 24.23 -38.48
N ASN A 92 -21.23 24.60 -38.19
CA ASN A 92 -21.73 24.92 -36.85
C ASN A 92 -22.58 23.80 -36.25
N PHE A 93 -22.66 22.63 -36.89
CA PHE A 93 -23.42 21.47 -36.44
C PHE A 93 -22.50 20.45 -35.79
N VAL A 94 -22.93 19.95 -34.65
CA VAL A 94 -22.18 19.00 -33.81
C VAL A 94 -22.70 17.61 -34.13
N GLY A 95 -21.84 16.71 -34.58
CA GLY A 95 -22.19 15.30 -34.74
C GLY A 95 -22.39 14.66 -33.36
N GLN A 96 -23.50 13.92 -33.18
CA GLN A 96 -23.84 13.31 -31.90
C GLN A 96 -24.08 11.81 -32.02
N ALA A 97 -23.39 11.02 -31.20
CA ALA A 97 -23.65 9.59 -31.03
C ALA A 97 -24.12 9.32 -29.59
N ASN A 98 -25.32 8.73 -29.45
CA ASN A 98 -25.94 8.48 -28.15
C ASN A 98 -26.13 6.98 -27.94
N ASN A 99 -25.73 6.46 -26.79
CA ASN A 99 -25.92 5.07 -26.37
C ASN A 99 -25.36 4.06 -27.37
N THR A 100 -24.23 4.38 -28.02
CA THR A 100 -23.53 3.45 -28.91
C THR A 100 -23.01 2.25 -28.11
N THR A 101 -23.21 1.03 -28.61
CA THR A 101 -22.58 -0.18 -28.09
C THR A 101 -21.48 -0.63 -29.05
N ILE A 102 -20.23 -0.70 -28.56
CA ILE A 102 -19.09 -1.22 -29.33
C ILE A 102 -18.87 -2.68 -28.94
N ASN A 103 -19.03 -3.57 -29.92
CA ASN A 103 -18.88 -5.01 -29.79
C ASN A 103 -17.81 -5.52 -30.77
N GLY A 104 -16.59 -5.02 -30.61
CA GLY A 104 -15.42 -5.40 -31.41
C GLY A 104 -15.15 -4.46 -32.58
N GLY A 105 -16.04 -3.51 -32.85
CA GLY A 105 -15.85 -2.43 -33.81
C GLY A 105 -15.07 -1.23 -33.26
N ARG A 106 -15.20 -0.09 -33.95
CA ARG A 106 -14.52 1.16 -33.59
C ARG A 106 -15.45 2.37 -33.68
N GLN A 107 -15.41 3.23 -32.67
CA GLN A 107 -15.99 4.57 -32.71
C GLN A 107 -14.87 5.60 -32.63
N THR A 108 -14.89 6.60 -33.50
CA THR A 108 -13.98 7.74 -33.44
C THR A 108 -14.78 9.02 -33.22
N ILE A 109 -14.30 9.88 -32.32
CA ILE A 109 -14.85 11.21 -32.05
C ILE A 109 -13.78 12.26 -32.37
N HIS A 110 -14.07 13.09 -33.37
CA HIS A 110 -13.22 14.18 -33.84
C HIS A 110 -13.70 15.54 -33.32
N ASP A 111 -13.02 16.60 -33.75
CA ASP A 111 -13.37 17.98 -33.43
C ASP A 111 -14.86 18.28 -33.70
N GLY A 112 -15.53 18.86 -32.70
CA GLY A 112 -16.96 19.14 -32.73
C GLY A 112 -17.88 17.90 -32.69
N GLY A 113 -17.34 16.70 -32.48
CA GLY A 113 -18.11 15.48 -32.23
C GLY A 113 -18.38 15.25 -30.75
N ILE A 114 -19.57 14.74 -30.41
CA ILE A 114 -19.96 14.38 -29.04
C ILE A 114 -20.49 12.95 -29.00
N SER A 115 -19.96 12.13 -28.10
CA SER A 115 -20.47 10.80 -27.78
C SER A 115 -21.02 10.78 -26.35
N THR A 116 -22.21 10.23 -26.14
CA THR A 116 -22.84 10.14 -24.80
C THR A 116 -23.33 8.73 -24.51
N GLY A 117 -22.93 8.16 -23.38
CA GLY A 117 -23.44 6.87 -22.90
C GLY A 117 -22.91 5.66 -23.69
N THR A 118 -21.74 5.78 -24.31
CA THR A 118 -21.15 4.66 -25.06
C THR A 118 -20.78 3.50 -24.14
N ILE A 119 -21.15 2.28 -24.52
CA ILE A 119 -20.78 1.03 -23.83
C ILE A 119 -19.77 0.28 -24.69
N ILE A 120 -18.58 0.01 -24.14
CA ILE A 120 -17.53 -0.76 -24.81
C ILE A 120 -17.50 -2.16 -24.21
N GLU A 121 -18.22 -3.10 -24.83
CA GLU A 121 -18.16 -4.52 -24.51
C GLU A 121 -16.81 -5.09 -24.97
N SER A 122 -16.40 -4.74 -26.19
CA SER A 122 -15.07 -5.01 -26.77
C SER A 122 -14.78 -4.01 -27.90
N GLY A 123 -13.57 -3.97 -28.45
CA GLY A 123 -13.19 -3.00 -29.50
C GLY A 123 -12.68 -1.67 -28.93
N ASN A 124 -12.81 -0.57 -29.68
CA ASN A 124 -12.16 0.71 -29.34
C ASN A 124 -13.08 1.93 -29.52
N GLN A 125 -12.97 2.88 -28.58
CA GLN A 125 -13.43 4.25 -28.74
C GLN A 125 -12.21 5.19 -28.78
N ASP A 126 -12.03 5.97 -29.83
CA ASP A 126 -10.95 6.96 -29.92
C ASP A 126 -11.53 8.38 -29.87
N VAL A 127 -11.07 9.18 -28.91
CA VAL A 127 -11.47 10.59 -28.73
C VAL A 127 -10.27 11.46 -29.05
N TYR A 128 -10.30 12.10 -30.21
CA TYR A 128 -9.23 12.98 -30.68
C TYR A 128 -9.45 14.43 -30.23
N THR A 129 -8.48 15.30 -30.52
CA THR A 129 -8.53 16.74 -30.23
C THR A 129 -9.86 17.37 -30.67
N GLY A 130 -10.49 18.09 -29.73
CA GLY A 130 -11.80 18.74 -29.93
C GLY A 130 -13.01 17.82 -29.79
N GLY A 131 -12.80 16.50 -29.71
CA GLY A 131 -13.86 15.52 -29.46
C GLY A 131 -14.17 15.37 -27.97
N ILE A 132 -15.44 15.07 -27.67
CA ILE A 132 -15.94 14.91 -26.29
C ILE A 132 -16.67 13.58 -26.13
N SER A 133 -16.32 12.81 -25.10
CA SER A 133 -17.07 11.62 -24.68
C SER A 133 -17.61 11.75 -23.26
N ASN A 134 -18.89 11.52 -23.06
CA ASN A 134 -19.57 11.63 -21.77
C ASN A 134 -20.17 10.30 -21.34
N GLY A 135 -19.84 9.83 -20.13
CA GLY A 135 -20.46 8.64 -19.55
C GLY A 135 -20.11 7.32 -20.24
N THR A 136 -18.91 7.20 -20.83
CA THR A 136 -18.45 5.93 -21.40
C THR A 136 -18.34 4.86 -20.31
N THR A 137 -18.87 3.65 -20.57
CA THR A 137 -18.65 2.46 -19.73
C THR A 137 -17.78 1.45 -20.47
N ILE A 138 -16.66 1.03 -19.88
CA ILE A 138 -15.67 0.12 -20.50
C ILE A 138 -15.66 -1.23 -19.76
N LYS A 139 -16.18 -2.29 -20.36
CA LYS A 139 -16.26 -3.63 -19.75
C LYS A 139 -15.10 -4.56 -20.12
N GLY A 140 -14.59 -4.45 -21.34
CA GLY A 140 -13.47 -5.31 -21.81
C GLY A 140 -12.61 -4.75 -22.94
N GLY A 141 -13.08 -3.72 -23.67
CA GLY A 141 -12.32 -3.04 -24.73
C GLY A 141 -11.49 -1.85 -24.22
N ASN A 142 -11.20 -0.90 -25.13
CA ASN A 142 -10.38 0.28 -24.83
C ASN A 142 -11.11 1.60 -25.16
N SER A 143 -10.86 2.61 -24.33
CA SER A 143 -11.11 4.02 -24.67
C SER A 143 -9.77 4.75 -24.75
N HIS A 144 -9.47 5.36 -25.89
CA HIS A 144 -8.24 6.12 -26.10
C HIS A 144 -8.56 7.60 -26.23
N ILE A 145 -8.04 8.41 -25.30
CA ILE A 145 -8.25 9.86 -25.28
C ILE A 145 -6.94 10.53 -25.71
N SER A 146 -6.89 11.00 -26.96
CA SER A 146 -5.70 11.61 -27.57
C SER A 146 -5.96 13.09 -27.85
N GLY A 147 -5.67 13.95 -26.86
CA GLY A 147 -5.94 15.39 -26.92
C GLY A 147 -7.42 15.80 -26.85
N GLY A 148 -8.34 14.82 -26.80
CA GLY A 148 -9.77 15.03 -26.56
C GLY A 148 -10.13 15.11 -25.08
N THR A 149 -11.44 15.11 -24.78
CA THR A 149 -11.96 15.13 -23.40
C THR A 149 -12.91 13.96 -23.13
N ALA A 150 -12.77 13.30 -21.97
CA ALA A 150 -13.75 12.34 -21.50
C ALA A 150 -14.23 12.61 -20.06
N ASN A 151 -15.54 12.63 -19.84
CA ASN A 151 -16.15 12.94 -18.54
C ASN A 151 -16.95 11.74 -18.02
N GLY A 152 -16.80 11.41 -16.74
CA GLY A 152 -17.62 10.39 -16.07
C GLY A 152 -17.42 8.98 -16.63
N THR A 153 -16.20 8.65 -17.07
CA THR A 153 -15.90 7.30 -17.58
C THR A 153 -15.94 6.27 -16.44
N ILE A 154 -16.57 5.12 -16.68
CA ILE A 154 -16.57 3.98 -15.77
C ILE A 154 -15.78 2.84 -16.41
N ILE A 155 -14.70 2.40 -15.76
CA ILE A 155 -13.85 1.30 -16.22
C ILE A 155 -14.14 0.07 -15.35
N ASP A 156 -14.88 -0.90 -15.89
CA ASP A 156 -15.39 -2.10 -15.21
C ASP A 156 -14.81 -3.39 -15.82
N GLY A 157 -13.51 -3.35 -16.15
CA GLY A 157 -12.74 -4.49 -16.66
C GLY A 157 -11.85 -4.19 -17.87
N GLY A 158 -12.18 -3.17 -18.66
CA GLY A 158 -11.35 -2.74 -19.80
C GLY A 158 -10.27 -1.72 -19.43
N SER A 159 -9.83 -0.94 -20.42
CA SER A 159 -8.77 0.07 -20.23
C SER A 159 -9.15 1.45 -20.79
N GLN A 160 -8.72 2.51 -20.11
CA GLN A 160 -8.65 3.86 -20.67
C GLN A 160 -7.18 4.27 -20.81
N ARG A 161 -6.79 4.75 -22.00
CA ARG A 161 -5.44 5.29 -22.25
C ARG A 161 -5.56 6.76 -22.65
N VAL A 162 -5.00 7.65 -21.86
CA VAL A 162 -5.03 9.11 -22.05
C VAL A 162 -3.63 9.58 -22.45
N THR A 163 -3.52 10.20 -23.61
CA THR A 163 -2.24 10.63 -24.20
C THR A 163 -2.37 11.99 -24.85
N THR A 164 -1.21 12.58 -25.18
CA THR A 164 -1.12 13.74 -26.07
C THR A 164 -1.99 14.91 -25.58
N GLN A 165 -1.81 15.30 -24.31
CA GLN A 165 -2.59 16.35 -23.65
C GLN A 165 -4.11 16.05 -23.56
N GLY A 166 -4.48 14.77 -23.52
CA GLY A 166 -5.86 14.37 -23.26
C GLY A 166 -6.30 14.76 -21.84
N HIS A 167 -7.58 15.05 -21.69
CA HIS A 167 -8.18 15.38 -20.39
C HIS A 167 -9.28 14.38 -20.02
N VAL A 168 -9.22 13.86 -18.80
CA VAL A 168 -10.29 13.02 -18.26
C VAL A 168 -10.71 13.51 -16.89
N ASP A 169 -12.02 13.58 -16.68
CA ASP A 169 -12.61 14.02 -15.42
C ASP A 169 -13.59 12.97 -14.88
N SER A 170 -13.61 12.83 -13.56
CA SER A 170 -14.58 11.99 -12.83
C SER A 170 -14.55 10.53 -13.28
N THR A 171 -13.37 10.00 -13.60
CA THR A 171 -13.21 8.59 -13.98
C THR A 171 -13.33 7.68 -12.75
N THR A 172 -14.13 6.63 -12.84
CA THR A 172 -14.20 5.56 -11.83
C THR A 172 -13.55 4.29 -12.37
N ILE A 173 -12.53 3.79 -11.68
CA ILE A 173 -11.79 2.58 -12.05
C ILE A 173 -12.16 1.46 -11.09
N ASN A 174 -13.05 0.56 -11.49
CA ASN A 174 -13.43 -0.60 -10.70
C ASN A 174 -12.38 -1.72 -10.80
N LYS A 175 -12.59 -2.78 -10.02
CA LYS A 175 -11.76 -3.97 -10.03
C LYS A 175 -11.50 -4.49 -11.45
N SER A 176 -10.23 -4.81 -11.72
CA SER A 176 -9.71 -5.23 -13.03
C SER A 176 -9.71 -4.15 -14.13
N GLY A 177 -10.24 -2.95 -13.88
CA GLY A 177 -10.08 -1.81 -14.78
C GLY A 177 -8.70 -1.17 -14.67
N SER A 178 -8.22 -0.57 -15.78
CA SER A 178 -6.97 0.18 -15.84
C SER A 178 -7.13 1.55 -16.48
N GLN A 179 -6.45 2.55 -15.94
CA GLN A 179 -6.29 3.86 -16.57
C GLN A 179 -4.81 4.21 -16.70
N ASP A 180 -4.34 4.42 -17.92
CA ASP A 180 -2.96 4.83 -18.24
C ASP A 180 -2.96 6.31 -18.65
N ILE A 181 -2.32 7.18 -17.87
CA ILE A 181 -2.19 8.62 -18.14
C ILE A 181 -0.75 8.94 -18.53
N THR A 182 -0.54 9.35 -19.78
CA THR A 182 0.82 9.62 -20.30
C THR A 182 0.92 10.89 -21.17
N GLN A 183 2.15 11.36 -21.46
CA GLN A 183 2.43 12.41 -22.44
C GLN A 183 1.72 13.77 -22.19
N GLY A 184 1.91 14.33 -20.99
CA GLY A 184 1.40 15.64 -20.61
C GLY A 184 -0.11 15.71 -20.45
N SER A 185 -0.75 14.56 -20.20
CA SER A 185 -2.19 14.45 -20.01
C SER A 185 -2.60 14.84 -18.59
N LEU A 186 -3.90 15.06 -18.37
CA LEU A 186 -4.47 15.44 -17.08
C LEU A 186 -5.66 14.54 -16.72
N ALA A 187 -5.60 13.92 -15.54
CA ALA A 187 -6.77 13.27 -14.94
C ALA A 187 -7.17 13.98 -13.64
N THR A 188 -8.45 14.34 -13.54
CA THR A 188 -9.04 14.98 -12.35
C THR A 188 -10.15 14.12 -11.76
N ASN A 189 -10.37 14.24 -10.44
CA ASN A 189 -11.50 13.63 -9.74
C ASN A 189 -11.59 12.10 -9.94
N THR A 190 -10.45 11.42 -10.04
CA THR A 190 -10.43 9.98 -10.30
C THR A 190 -10.72 9.19 -9.02
N THR A 191 -11.63 8.22 -9.10
CA THR A 191 -11.88 7.25 -8.02
C THR A 191 -11.37 5.87 -8.41
N ILE A 192 -10.41 5.33 -7.66
CA ILE A 192 -9.85 4.00 -7.89
C ILE A 192 -10.49 3.02 -6.88
N ASN A 193 -11.45 2.23 -7.35
CA ASN A 193 -12.27 1.31 -6.57
C ASN A 193 -11.91 -0.16 -6.86
N GLY A 194 -10.68 -0.54 -6.50
CA GLY A 194 -10.13 -1.88 -6.75
C GLY A 194 -9.39 -2.04 -8.08
N GLY A 195 -9.41 -1.02 -8.94
CA GLY A 195 -8.67 -0.98 -10.20
C GLY A 195 -7.27 -0.36 -10.06
N ARG A 196 -6.67 0.00 -11.20
CA ARG A 196 -5.34 0.63 -11.24
C ARG A 196 -5.32 1.92 -12.07
N GLN A 197 -4.62 2.93 -11.55
CA GLN A 197 -4.18 4.09 -12.31
C GLN A 197 -2.65 4.09 -12.44
N TYR A 198 -2.15 4.21 -13.65
CA TYR A 198 -0.73 4.37 -13.96
C TYR A 198 -0.49 5.76 -14.56
N VAL A 199 0.49 6.50 -14.01
CA VAL A 199 0.76 7.89 -14.39
C VAL A 199 2.24 8.07 -14.74
N GLU A 200 2.53 8.50 -15.97
CA GLU A 200 3.90 8.72 -16.47
C GLU A 200 4.00 10.00 -17.33
N GLN A 201 4.97 10.87 -17.04
CA GLN A 201 5.12 12.20 -17.65
C GLN A 201 3.80 13.01 -17.81
N SER A 202 2.94 13.08 -16.79
CA SER A 202 1.58 13.65 -16.73
C SER A 202 1.18 14.07 -15.30
N THR A 203 0.06 14.78 -15.16
CA THR A 203 -0.45 15.24 -13.85
C THR A 203 -1.76 14.53 -13.50
N VAL A 204 -1.91 14.18 -12.22
CA VAL A 204 -3.18 13.73 -11.66
C VAL A 204 -3.54 14.56 -10.43
N GLU A 205 -4.81 14.94 -10.33
CA GLU A 205 -5.32 15.81 -9.26
C GLU A 205 -6.60 15.22 -8.65
N THR A 206 -6.76 15.38 -7.34
CA THR A 206 -7.97 14.94 -6.62
C THR A 206 -8.27 13.46 -6.87
N THR A 207 -7.33 12.59 -6.50
CA THR A 207 -7.51 11.13 -6.63
C THR A 207 -7.96 10.52 -5.31
N THR A 208 -9.03 9.73 -5.33
CA THR A 208 -9.46 8.91 -4.19
C THR A 208 -9.15 7.44 -4.45
N ILE A 209 -8.32 6.84 -3.60
CA ILE A 209 -7.89 5.44 -3.72
C ILE A 209 -8.57 4.62 -2.64
N LYS A 210 -9.55 3.79 -3.02
CA LYS A 210 -10.31 2.94 -2.10
C LYS A 210 -9.65 1.59 -1.91
N ASN A 211 -10.22 0.77 -1.02
CA ASN A 211 -9.76 -0.59 -0.74
C ASN A 211 -9.44 -1.41 -2.01
N GLY A 212 -8.21 -1.92 -2.09
CA GLY A 212 -7.69 -2.68 -3.22
C GLY A 212 -7.37 -1.86 -4.48
N GLY A 213 -7.65 -0.55 -4.48
CA GLY A 213 -7.25 0.36 -5.55
C GLY A 213 -5.76 0.70 -5.47
N GLU A 214 -5.16 0.90 -6.64
CA GLU A 214 -3.73 1.18 -6.75
C GLU A 214 -3.47 2.37 -7.68
N GLN A 215 -2.71 3.36 -7.20
CA GLN A 215 -2.13 4.42 -8.02
C GLN A 215 -0.61 4.26 -8.07
N ARG A 216 -0.05 4.19 -9.28
CA ARG A 216 1.42 4.20 -9.49
C ARG A 216 1.82 5.45 -10.26
N VAL A 217 2.75 6.22 -9.69
CA VAL A 217 3.22 7.48 -10.25
C VAL A 217 4.71 7.36 -10.58
N TYR A 218 5.07 7.68 -11.82
CA TYR A 218 6.44 7.66 -12.33
C TYR A 218 6.81 9.01 -12.93
N GLU A 219 7.96 9.57 -12.55
CA GLU A 219 8.54 10.80 -13.13
C GLU A 219 7.58 12.02 -13.15
N ASN A 220 6.77 12.22 -12.10
CA ASN A 220 5.56 13.06 -12.16
C ASN A 220 5.05 13.71 -10.87
N HIS A 221 3.92 14.42 -10.97
CA HIS A 221 3.19 15.04 -9.87
C HIS A 221 1.81 14.38 -9.64
N ALA A 222 1.54 13.95 -8.41
CA ALA A 222 0.19 13.63 -7.93
C ALA A 222 -0.23 14.64 -6.85
N LEU A 223 -1.36 15.29 -7.03
CA LEU A 223 -1.86 16.34 -6.12
C LEU A 223 -3.17 15.90 -5.47
N ASP A 224 -3.35 16.26 -4.21
CA ASP A 224 -4.60 16.09 -3.45
C ASP A 224 -5.10 14.63 -3.48
N THR A 225 -4.25 13.71 -3.02
CA THR A 225 -4.59 12.29 -2.99
C THR A 225 -5.17 11.89 -1.65
N THR A 226 -6.34 11.25 -1.66
CA THR A 226 -6.97 10.64 -0.49
C THR A 226 -6.89 9.12 -0.58
N ILE A 227 -6.29 8.46 0.41
CA ILE A 227 -6.06 7.01 0.44
C ILE A 227 -6.92 6.37 1.54
N GLU A 228 -7.97 5.65 1.15
CA GLU A 228 -8.97 5.00 2.03
C GLU A 228 -8.96 3.48 1.82
N GLY A 229 -7.93 2.80 2.31
CA GLY A 229 -7.76 1.34 2.15
C GLY A 229 -6.95 0.92 0.91
N GLY A 230 -6.64 1.86 0.01
CA GLY A 230 -5.86 1.60 -1.20
C GLY A 230 -4.35 1.83 -1.03
N THR A 231 -3.63 1.85 -2.15
CA THR A 231 -2.18 2.12 -2.17
C THR A 231 -1.82 3.18 -3.20
N GLN A 232 -1.02 4.16 -2.80
CA GLN A 232 -0.28 5.04 -3.69
C GLN A 232 1.20 4.68 -3.65
N SER A 233 1.81 4.44 -4.81
CA SER A 233 3.24 4.18 -4.93
C SER A 233 3.91 5.24 -5.78
N LEU A 234 4.80 6.01 -5.16
CA LEU A 234 5.63 7.02 -5.81
C LEU A 234 6.97 6.41 -6.22
N ASN A 235 7.14 6.19 -7.52
CA ASN A 235 8.31 5.55 -8.11
C ASN A 235 9.13 6.54 -8.95
N ASN A 236 10.44 6.31 -9.08
CA ASN A 236 11.38 6.99 -10.00
C ASN A 236 11.10 8.50 -10.19
N LYS A 237 11.67 9.34 -9.32
CA LYS A 237 11.58 10.82 -9.40
C LYS A 237 10.16 11.38 -9.43
N SER A 238 9.17 10.63 -8.92
CA SER A 238 7.82 11.16 -8.76
C SER A 238 7.70 11.99 -7.50
N THR A 239 6.66 12.81 -7.47
CA THR A 239 6.33 13.74 -6.40
C THR A 239 4.84 13.63 -6.08
N ALA A 240 4.49 13.66 -4.80
CA ALA A 240 3.12 13.87 -4.37
C ALA A 240 3.03 15.10 -3.47
N LYS A 241 1.86 15.75 -3.46
CA LYS A 241 1.56 16.82 -2.51
C LYS A 241 0.15 16.72 -1.95
N TYR A 242 -0.03 17.07 -0.68
CA TYR A 242 -1.32 17.04 0.02
C TYR A 242 -1.93 15.64 0.03
N THR A 243 -1.18 14.66 0.54
CA THR A 243 -1.67 13.29 0.66
C THR A 243 -2.30 13.07 2.03
N GLN A 244 -3.54 12.58 2.05
CA GLN A 244 -4.23 12.14 3.27
C GLN A 244 -4.32 10.61 3.26
N ILE A 245 -3.84 9.99 4.34
CA ILE A 245 -3.78 8.53 4.48
C ILE A 245 -4.67 8.09 5.63
N TYR A 246 -5.80 7.48 5.30
CA TYR A 246 -6.77 6.96 6.27
C TYR A 246 -6.55 5.47 6.53
N SER A 247 -7.38 4.91 7.43
CA SER A 247 -7.28 3.51 7.85
C SER A 247 -7.21 2.52 6.68
N GLY A 248 -6.20 1.65 6.72
CA GLY A 248 -5.91 0.67 5.67
C GLY A 248 -5.25 1.26 4.42
N GLY A 249 -5.19 2.59 4.29
CA GLY A 249 -4.48 3.27 3.21
C GLY A 249 -2.96 3.20 3.41
N THR A 250 -2.22 3.10 2.30
CA THR A 250 -0.76 3.12 2.32
C THR A 250 -0.22 4.07 1.25
N GLN A 251 0.67 4.98 1.64
CA GLN A 251 1.56 5.67 0.71
C GLN A 251 2.96 5.05 0.80
N ILE A 252 3.52 4.69 -0.35
CA ILE A 252 4.90 4.20 -0.50
C ILE A 252 5.71 5.25 -1.24
N VAL A 253 6.82 5.70 -0.65
CA VAL A 253 7.74 6.68 -1.23
C VAL A 253 9.10 6.02 -1.45
N ASP A 254 9.36 5.62 -2.70
CA ASP A 254 10.59 4.91 -3.08
C ASP A 254 11.81 5.84 -3.20
N TYR A 255 12.98 5.21 -3.32
CA TYR A 255 14.23 5.88 -3.63
C TYR A 255 14.06 6.81 -4.84
N THR A 256 14.52 8.05 -4.71
CA THR A 256 14.37 9.20 -5.65
C THR A 256 13.02 9.91 -5.69
N SER A 257 11.98 9.38 -5.05
CA SER A 257 10.65 10.03 -5.02
C SER A 257 10.51 10.98 -3.83
N THR A 258 9.58 11.93 -3.93
CA THR A 258 9.27 12.91 -2.88
C THR A 258 7.77 12.95 -2.57
N SER A 259 7.39 13.07 -1.31
CA SER A 259 6.04 13.43 -0.89
C SER A 259 6.14 14.66 0.01
N ASP A 260 5.24 15.64 -0.17
CA ASP A 260 5.21 16.86 0.64
C ASP A 260 3.80 17.13 1.17
N VAL A 261 3.69 17.55 2.43
CA VAL A 261 2.41 17.74 3.14
C VAL A 261 1.61 16.44 3.17
N ILE A 262 1.90 15.63 4.18
CA ILE A 262 1.28 14.32 4.38
C ILE A 262 0.56 14.32 5.71
N GLU A 263 -0.70 13.93 5.72
CA GLU A 263 -1.46 13.68 6.94
C GLU A 263 -1.73 12.18 7.06
N ILE A 264 -1.24 11.57 8.14
CA ILE A 264 -1.44 10.15 8.40
C ILE A 264 -2.40 10.04 9.58
N TYR A 265 -3.55 9.44 9.34
CA TYR A 265 -4.57 9.18 10.36
C TYR A 265 -4.45 7.77 10.93
N SER A 266 -5.25 7.47 11.96
CA SER A 266 -5.24 6.18 12.64
C SER A 266 -5.40 5.00 11.67
N GLY A 267 -4.42 4.08 11.69
CA GLY A 267 -4.36 2.92 10.80
C GLY A 267 -3.94 3.21 9.36
N GLY A 268 -3.64 4.46 9.01
CA GLY A 268 -2.97 4.82 7.75
C GLY A 268 -1.47 4.58 7.84
N VAL A 269 -0.86 4.21 6.72
CA VAL A 269 0.57 3.85 6.64
C VAL A 269 1.31 4.79 5.71
N LEU A 270 2.38 5.41 6.22
CA LEU A 270 3.42 6.02 5.40
C LEU A 270 4.66 5.12 5.44
N ASP A 271 5.05 4.59 4.28
CA ASP A 271 6.26 3.79 4.08
C ASP A 271 7.27 4.57 3.24
N VAL A 272 8.40 4.94 3.85
CA VAL A 272 9.46 5.72 3.21
C VAL A 272 10.77 4.96 3.27
N SER A 273 11.20 4.47 2.11
CA SER A 273 12.40 3.65 1.96
C SER A 273 13.37 4.27 0.95
N GLY A 274 14.22 5.19 1.42
CA GLY A 274 15.19 5.92 0.60
C GLY A 274 14.64 7.14 -0.15
N GLY A 275 13.33 7.39 -0.05
CA GLY A 275 12.67 8.58 -0.57
C GLY A 275 12.74 9.79 0.37
N THR A 276 12.05 10.87 -0.01
CA THR A 276 11.88 12.08 0.81
C THR A 276 10.42 12.31 1.16
N ALA A 277 10.08 12.47 2.44
CA ALA A 277 8.74 12.83 2.89
C ALA A 277 8.80 14.03 3.86
N THR A 278 8.26 15.19 3.47
CA THR A 278 8.35 16.42 4.28
C THR A 278 6.99 16.93 4.71
N ASN A 279 6.96 17.68 5.82
CA ASN A 279 5.72 18.20 6.40
C ASN A 279 4.71 17.09 6.73
N VAL A 280 5.23 16.00 7.31
CA VAL A 280 4.41 14.88 7.79
C VAL A 280 3.71 15.28 9.09
N THR A 281 2.40 15.12 9.16
CA THR A 281 1.62 15.16 10.40
C THR A 281 1.21 13.73 10.74
N GLN A 282 1.85 13.17 11.76
CA GLN A 282 1.56 11.82 12.26
C GLN A 282 0.55 11.94 13.41
N HIS A 283 -0.73 11.65 13.13
CA HIS A 283 -1.77 11.61 14.17
C HIS A 283 -1.68 10.33 15.01
N ASP A 284 -2.36 10.34 16.16
CA ASP A 284 -2.42 9.18 17.06
C ASP A 284 -2.90 7.92 16.32
N GLY A 285 -2.09 6.87 16.44
CA GLY A 285 -2.31 5.57 15.84
C GLY A 285 -1.97 5.46 14.35
N ALA A 286 -1.35 6.49 13.78
CA ALA A 286 -0.74 6.43 12.46
C ALA A 286 0.50 5.53 12.45
N ILE A 287 0.78 4.93 11.29
CA ILE A 287 1.87 3.97 11.12
C ILE A 287 2.95 4.60 10.24
N LEU A 288 4.12 4.84 10.82
CA LEU A 288 5.33 5.24 10.08
C LEU A 288 6.27 4.05 9.94
N LYS A 289 6.60 3.68 8.70
CA LYS A 289 7.62 2.67 8.38
C LYS A 289 8.74 3.33 7.61
N THR A 290 9.97 3.21 8.10
CA THR A 290 11.09 3.92 7.50
C THR A 290 12.44 3.35 7.95
N ASN A 291 13.51 3.95 7.45
CA ASN A 291 14.89 3.63 7.82
C ASN A 291 15.76 4.88 7.81
N THR A 292 16.97 4.79 8.36
CA THR A 292 17.94 5.90 8.32
C THR A 292 18.94 5.78 7.15
N ASN A 293 18.67 5.05 6.07
CA ASN A 293 19.62 4.84 4.98
C ASN A 293 19.21 5.63 3.73
N GLY A 294 19.76 6.82 3.56
CA GLY A 294 19.44 7.67 2.40
C GLY A 294 18.01 8.23 2.39
N THR A 295 17.26 8.01 3.46
CA THR A 295 15.88 8.48 3.66
C THR A 295 15.88 9.88 4.28
N THR A 296 14.97 10.74 3.82
CA THR A 296 14.66 12.00 4.49
C THR A 296 13.19 12.04 4.89
N VAL A 297 12.89 12.18 6.18
CA VAL A 297 11.53 12.37 6.68
C VAL A 297 11.50 13.54 7.65
N SER A 298 10.53 14.44 7.58
CA SER A 298 10.38 15.49 8.59
C SER A 298 8.92 15.86 8.83
N GLY A 299 8.60 16.21 10.07
CA GLY A 299 7.22 16.44 10.45
C GLY A 299 6.99 16.66 11.94
N THR A 300 5.76 16.46 12.35
CA THR A 300 5.29 16.48 13.73
C THR A 300 4.54 15.20 14.08
N ASN A 301 4.67 14.77 15.33
CA ASN A 301 3.90 13.71 15.95
C ASN A 301 3.39 14.19 17.33
N SER A 302 2.75 13.32 18.11
CA SER A 302 2.22 13.65 19.43
C SER A 302 3.28 14.13 20.45
N GLU A 303 4.56 13.90 20.15
CA GLU A 303 5.73 14.18 21.01
C GLU A 303 6.53 15.39 20.47
N GLY A 304 6.03 16.07 19.44
CA GLY A 304 6.62 17.28 18.86
C GLY A 304 7.19 17.07 17.46
N ALA A 305 8.15 17.91 17.09
CA ALA A 305 8.82 17.80 15.79
C ALA A 305 9.74 16.57 15.76
N PHE A 306 9.76 15.87 14.63
CA PHE A 306 10.66 14.74 14.39
C PHE A 306 11.33 14.86 13.03
N SER A 307 12.47 14.17 12.88
CA SER A 307 13.17 14.13 11.61
C SER A 307 13.98 12.86 11.41
N ILE A 308 14.21 12.52 10.16
CA ILE A 308 15.23 11.59 9.69
C ILE A 308 15.96 12.32 8.57
N HIS A 309 17.24 12.59 8.75
CA HIS A 309 18.04 13.26 7.74
C HIS A 309 19.52 12.93 7.95
N ASN A 310 20.29 12.83 6.86
CA ASN A 310 21.72 12.48 6.90
C ASN A 310 22.03 11.25 7.77
N ASN A 311 21.21 10.21 7.65
CA ASN A 311 21.29 8.96 8.41
C ASN A 311 21.10 9.10 9.94
N VAL A 312 20.48 10.19 10.39
CA VAL A 312 20.13 10.42 11.80
C VAL A 312 18.63 10.57 11.94
N ALA A 313 18.01 9.71 12.74
CA ALA A 313 16.64 9.87 13.23
C ALA A 313 16.63 10.65 14.56
N ASP A 314 15.68 11.55 14.75
CA ASP A 314 15.45 12.29 16.00
C ASP A 314 13.95 12.38 16.29
N ASN A 315 13.55 12.03 17.52
CA ASN A 315 12.17 12.10 18.02
C ASN A 315 11.12 11.31 17.21
N VAL A 316 11.54 10.23 16.54
CA VAL A 316 10.63 9.37 15.77
C VAL A 316 9.70 8.61 16.70
N LEU A 317 8.39 8.65 16.43
CA LEU A 317 7.35 7.92 17.15
C LEU A 317 6.92 6.68 16.37
N LEU A 318 6.96 5.52 17.01
CA LEU A 318 6.63 4.22 16.42
C LEU A 318 5.50 3.55 17.22
N GLU A 319 4.36 3.30 16.58
CA GLU A 319 3.18 2.67 17.19
C GLU A 319 2.37 1.92 16.12
N ASN A 320 1.47 1.01 16.53
CA ASN A 320 0.52 0.31 15.65
C ASN A 320 1.14 -0.45 14.47
N GLY A 321 2.37 -0.95 14.61
CA GLY A 321 3.12 -1.58 13.51
C GLY A 321 4.09 -0.64 12.80
N GLY A 322 4.28 0.57 13.33
CA GLY A 322 5.36 1.47 12.93
C GLY A 322 6.73 0.83 13.14
N HIS A 323 7.63 1.09 12.22
CA HIS A 323 8.94 0.43 12.17
C HIS A 323 10.06 1.40 11.79
N LEU A 324 11.21 1.28 12.46
CA LEU A 324 12.43 1.99 12.11
C LEU A 324 13.63 1.04 12.05
N ASP A 325 14.23 0.91 10.87
CA ASP A 325 15.57 0.32 10.72
C ASP A 325 16.66 1.40 10.83
N VAL A 326 17.56 1.25 11.80
CA VAL A 326 18.65 2.19 12.04
C VAL A 326 19.95 1.66 11.45
N TYR A 327 20.44 2.35 10.43
CA TYR A 327 21.74 2.12 9.79
C TYR A 327 22.82 3.11 10.30
N GLY A 328 22.40 4.30 10.72
CA GLY A 328 23.27 5.35 11.23
C GLY A 328 23.03 5.59 12.72
N SER A 329 22.32 6.68 13.04
CA SER A 329 21.98 7.04 14.42
C SER A 329 20.48 7.24 14.60
N ALA A 330 19.97 6.98 15.79
CA ALA A 330 18.62 7.35 16.20
C ALA A 330 18.63 7.92 17.61
N ASN A 331 18.05 9.10 17.80
CA ASN A 331 18.02 9.81 19.07
C ASN A 331 16.58 10.01 19.51
N LYS A 332 16.30 9.76 20.79
CA LYS A 332 14.98 10.03 21.40
C LYS A 332 13.82 9.35 20.67
N THR A 333 14.05 8.20 20.04
CA THR A 333 12.98 7.41 19.44
C THR A 333 12.03 6.93 20.54
N ILE A 334 10.73 7.00 20.29
CA ILE A 334 9.68 6.58 21.20
C ILE A 334 8.96 5.40 20.56
N ILE A 335 8.95 4.26 21.25
CA ILE A 335 8.38 3.01 20.77
C ILE A 335 7.21 2.65 21.68
N LYS A 336 6.00 2.74 21.16
CA LYS A 336 4.75 2.38 21.87
C LYS A 336 4.24 1.01 21.39
N ASP A 337 3.01 0.69 21.74
CA ASP A 337 2.38 -0.60 21.45
C ASP A 337 2.49 -1.00 19.97
N ASN A 338 2.97 -2.22 19.71
CA ASN A 338 3.27 -2.77 18.38
C ASN A 338 4.26 -1.96 17.53
N GLY A 339 4.88 -0.91 18.07
CA GLY A 339 6.00 -0.22 17.45
C GLY A 339 7.28 -1.03 17.58
N THR A 340 8.15 -0.96 16.57
CA THR A 340 9.39 -1.74 16.54
C THR A 340 10.57 -0.93 16.01
N MET A 341 11.75 -1.12 16.59
CA MET A 341 12.99 -0.49 16.15
C MET A 341 14.12 -1.51 16.07
N SER A 342 14.80 -1.57 14.92
CA SER A 342 15.98 -2.41 14.71
C SER A 342 17.24 -1.55 14.69
N VAL A 343 18.13 -1.72 15.65
CA VAL A 343 19.47 -1.09 15.64
C VAL A 343 20.46 -2.06 15.01
N LEU A 344 20.81 -1.81 13.76
CA LEU A 344 21.67 -2.71 12.98
C LEU A 344 23.15 -2.62 13.41
N ALA A 345 23.96 -3.56 12.93
CA ALA A 345 25.39 -3.58 13.21
C ALA A 345 26.06 -2.24 12.83
N ASN A 346 26.91 -1.74 13.71
CA ASN A 346 27.58 -0.42 13.61
C ASN A 346 26.66 0.81 13.74
N ALA A 347 25.34 0.63 13.91
CA ALA A 347 24.43 1.72 14.18
C ALA A 347 24.39 2.07 15.68
N LYS A 348 23.88 3.26 15.99
CA LYS A 348 23.68 3.75 17.36
C LYS A 348 22.25 4.18 17.60
N ALA A 349 21.70 3.83 18.75
CA ALA A 349 20.48 4.42 19.30
C ALA A 349 20.80 5.07 20.65
N ASP A 350 20.34 6.29 20.88
CA ASP A 350 20.52 7.03 22.13
C ASP A 350 19.19 7.55 22.68
N ALA A 351 19.01 7.44 23.99
CA ALA A 351 17.86 7.94 24.72
C ALA A 351 16.51 7.42 24.20
N THR A 352 16.47 6.17 23.70
CA THR A 352 15.24 5.52 23.25
C THR A 352 14.30 5.24 24.43
N ARG A 353 13.03 5.61 24.31
CA ARG A 353 11.96 5.27 25.25
C ARG A 353 11.11 4.13 24.68
N ILE A 354 11.00 3.03 25.43
CA ILE A 354 10.22 1.85 25.04
C ILE A 354 9.06 1.69 26.03
N ASP A 355 7.87 2.10 25.62
CA ASP A 355 6.65 1.98 26.42
C ASP A 355 5.98 0.62 26.21
N ASN A 356 4.84 0.39 26.89
CA ASN A 356 4.12 -0.89 26.87
C ASN A 356 3.86 -1.41 25.44
N GLY A 357 4.27 -2.65 25.19
CA GLY A 357 4.12 -3.32 23.89
C GLY A 357 5.14 -2.93 22.82
N GLY A 358 5.97 -1.91 23.07
CA GLY A 358 7.05 -1.53 22.17
C GLY A 358 8.24 -2.49 22.24
N VAL A 359 8.94 -2.67 21.12
CA VAL A 359 10.10 -3.57 21.02
C VAL A 359 11.28 -2.88 20.35
N MET A 360 12.46 -3.01 20.96
CA MET A 360 13.74 -2.60 20.38
C MET A 360 14.66 -3.82 20.24
N ASP A 361 15.11 -4.11 19.02
CA ASP A 361 16.11 -5.14 18.73
C ASP A 361 17.47 -4.51 18.46
N VAL A 362 18.50 -4.94 19.19
CA VAL A 362 19.83 -4.30 19.19
C VAL A 362 20.90 -5.28 18.71
N ALA A 363 21.44 -5.05 17.52
CA ALA A 363 22.67 -5.68 17.02
C ALA A 363 23.84 -4.67 16.93
N GLY A 364 23.55 -3.37 16.99
CA GLY A 364 24.52 -2.28 17.13
C GLY A 364 24.69 -1.85 18.59
N ASN A 365 24.70 -0.53 18.83
CA ASN A 365 24.88 0.05 20.16
C ASN A 365 23.61 0.82 20.59
N ALA A 366 23.11 0.55 21.80
CA ALA A 366 22.03 1.30 22.42
C ALA A 366 22.52 1.97 23.72
N THR A 367 22.32 3.27 23.87
CA THR A 367 22.72 4.02 25.06
C THR A 367 21.53 4.72 25.70
N ASN A 368 21.50 4.76 27.03
CA ASN A 368 20.51 5.50 27.81
C ASN A 368 19.06 5.10 27.51
N THR A 369 18.82 3.83 27.15
CA THR A 369 17.47 3.32 26.89
C THR A 369 16.64 3.35 28.17
N ILE A 370 15.39 3.81 28.07
CA ILE A 370 14.40 3.81 29.13
C ILE A 370 13.29 2.83 28.75
N ILE A 371 13.02 1.83 29.59
CA ILE A 371 11.97 0.84 29.37
C ILE A 371 10.85 1.08 30.38
N ASN A 372 9.66 1.41 29.88
CA ASN A 372 8.42 1.68 30.62
C ASN A 372 7.31 0.69 30.20
N GLY A 373 7.62 -0.61 30.27
CA GLY A 373 6.68 -1.69 29.97
C GLY A 373 6.95 -2.42 28.65
N GLY A 374 7.84 -1.89 27.82
CA GLY A 374 8.27 -2.52 26.59
C GLY A 374 9.35 -3.58 26.77
N THR A 375 9.95 -3.99 25.65
CA THR A 375 11.03 -4.98 25.60
C THR A 375 12.24 -4.44 24.83
N GLN A 376 13.43 -4.56 25.43
CA GLN A 376 14.69 -4.42 24.72
C GLN A 376 15.35 -5.79 24.56
N ASN A 377 15.68 -6.18 23.33
CA ASN A 377 16.41 -7.39 23.01
C ASN A 377 17.81 -7.03 22.54
N ILE A 378 18.82 -7.48 23.27
CA ILE A 378 20.23 -7.31 22.93
C ILE A 378 20.68 -8.59 22.24
N ASN A 379 20.74 -8.53 20.91
CA ASN A 379 21.07 -9.65 20.04
C ASN A 379 22.61 -9.82 19.93
N ASN A 380 23.05 -10.82 19.17
CA ASN A 380 24.48 -11.12 18.98
C ASN A 380 25.27 -9.89 18.52
N HIS A 381 26.38 -9.58 19.19
CA HIS A 381 27.22 -8.38 19.05
C HIS A 381 26.55 -7.05 19.46
N GLY A 382 25.28 -7.08 19.85
CA GLY A 382 24.57 -5.91 20.38
C GLY A 382 25.13 -5.51 21.74
N ILE A 383 25.25 -4.20 21.96
CA ILE A 383 25.69 -3.62 23.23
C ILE A 383 24.63 -2.62 23.71
N ALA A 384 24.15 -2.77 24.93
CA ALA A 384 23.33 -1.77 25.60
C ALA A 384 24.07 -1.19 26.82
N THR A 385 24.16 0.13 26.94
CA THR A 385 24.81 0.80 28.06
C THR A 385 23.88 1.77 28.76
N GLY A 386 23.81 1.72 30.09
CA GLY A 386 23.02 2.67 30.88
C GLY A 386 21.51 2.49 30.72
N THR A 387 21.04 1.25 30.58
CA THR A 387 19.60 0.99 30.43
C THR A 387 18.88 1.15 31.77
N ASN A 388 17.79 1.89 31.79
CA ASN A 388 16.89 2.03 32.94
C ASN A 388 15.58 1.28 32.68
N ILE A 389 15.34 0.21 33.42
CA ILE A 389 14.12 -0.59 33.30
C ILE A 389 13.17 -0.21 34.43
N ASN A 390 12.28 0.75 34.17
CA ASN A 390 11.26 1.20 35.12
C ASN A 390 10.09 0.20 35.22
N SER A 391 9.79 -0.46 34.10
CA SER A 391 8.91 -1.63 33.98
C SER A 391 9.21 -2.33 32.65
N GLY A 392 8.73 -3.56 32.45
CA GLY A 392 9.02 -4.33 31.23
C GLY A 392 10.29 -5.17 31.35
N THR A 393 10.98 -5.42 30.23
CA THR A 393 12.07 -6.41 30.19
C THR A 393 13.24 -6.02 29.28
N GLN A 394 14.45 -6.29 29.74
CA GLN A 394 15.65 -6.35 28.90
C GLN A 394 16.11 -7.80 28.77
N ASN A 395 16.19 -8.33 27.54
CA ASN A 395 16.70 -9.65 27.23
C ASN A 395 18.11 -9.53 26.64
N ILE A 396 19.09 -10.17 27.26
CA ILE A 396 20.46 -10.28 26.76
C ILE A 396 20.62 -11.68 26.18
N LYS A 397 20.54 -11.76 24.85
CA LYS A 397 20.61 -13.02 24.12
C LYS A 397 22.07 -13.46 23.94
N SER A 398 22.26 -14.64 23.35
CA SER A 398 23.59 -15.18 23.01
C SER A 398 24.45 -14.16 22.26
N GLY A 399 25.62 -13.83 22.82
CA GLY A 399 26.59 -12.88 22.27
C GLY A 399 26.22 -11.40 22.45
N GLY A 400 25.08 -11.10 23.08
CA GLY A 400 24.69 -9.75 23.46
C GLY A 400 25.34 -9.32 24.78
N LYS A 401 25.54 -8.00 24.94
CA LYS A 401 26.13 -7.41 26.15
C LYS A 401 25.29 -6.26 26.70
N ALA A 402 24.96 -6.30 27.98
CA ALA A 402 24.46 -5.14 28.71
C ALA A 402 25.51 -4.63 29.70
N ASP A 403 25.64 -3.32 29.82
CA ASP A 403 26.52 -2.66 30.78
C ASP A 403 25.75 -1.58 31.56
N THR A 404 25.81 -1.64 32.89
CA THR A 404 25.17 -0.70 33.80
C THR A 404 23.65 -0.63 33.57
N THR A 405 22.94 -1.68 33.98
CA THR A 405 21.47 -1.73 33.88
C THR A 405 20.84 -1.51 35.25
N ASN A 406 19.93 -0.56 35.36
CA ASN A 406 19.14 -0.32 36.57
C ASN A 406 17.79 -1.02 36.44
N ILE A 407 17.47 -1.88 37.39
CA ILE A 407 16.28 -2.74 37.36
C ILE A 407 15.36 -2.34 38.53
N SER A 408 14.31 -1.57 38.21
CA SER A 408 13.33 -1.09 39.20
C SER A 408 12.26 -2.12 39.55
N SER A 409 11.36 -1.74 40.46
CA SER A 409 10.27 -2.60 40.94
C SER A 409 9.36 -3.08 39.80
N GLY A 410 9.11 -4.39 39.73
CA GLY A 410 8.28 -5.02 38.70
C GLY A 410 8.99 -5.26 37.36
N SER A 411 10.25 -4.83 37.23
CA SER A 411 11.06 -4.94 36.01
C SER A 411 11.89 -6.22 35.99
N ARG A 412 12.33 -6.62 34.79
CA ARG A 412 13.19 -7.80 34.60
C ARG A 412 14.38 -7.52 33.69
N GLN A 413 15.55 -8.01 34.09
CA GLN A 413 16.66 -8.26 33.19
C GLN A 413 16.86 -9.78 33.08
N VAL A 414 16.97 -10.27 31.85
CA VAL A 414 17.13 -11.70 31.54
C VAL A 414 18.43 -11.90 30.81
N VAL A 415 19.32 -12.71 31.36
CA VAL A 415 20.59 -13.11 30.74
C VAL A 415 20.46 -14.55 30.25
N GLU A 416 20.39 -14.71 28.93
CA GLU A 416 20.33 -16.02 28.29
C GLU A 416 21.72 -16.66 28.19
N LYS A 417 21.76 -17.89 27.69
CA LYS A 417 23.01 -18.61 27.42
C LYS A 417 23.92 -17.76 26.52
N ASP A 418 25.19 -17.65 26.93
CA ASP A 418 26.25 -16.91 26.25
C ASP A 418 25.97 -15.39 26.14
N GLY A 419 24.97 -14.86 26.86
CA GLY A 419 24.75 -13.44 27.08
C GLY A 419 25.55 -12.91 28.27
N THR A 420 25.94 -11.64 28.25
CA THR A 420 26.75 -11.01 29.31
C THR A 420 26.10 -9.74 29.86
N ALA A 421 25.87 -9.67 31.17
CA ALA A 421 25.50 -8.46 31.89
C ALA A 421 26.65 -8.00 32.79
N THR A 422 27.01 -6.72 32.75
CA THR A 422 27.96 -6.10 33.70
C THR A 422 27.28 -4.94 34.43
N GLY A 423 27.51 -4.82 35.74
CA GLY A 423 27.01 -3.68 36.53
C GLY A 423 25.49 -3.64 36.67
N SER A 424 24.84 -4.79 36.90
CA SER A 424 23.38 -4.84 37.05
C SER A 424 22.97 -4.40 38.45
N ASN A 425 22.27 -3.28 38.57
CA ASN A 425 21.78 -2.73 39.84
C ASN A 425 20.31 -3.13 40.01
N ILE A 426 20.04 -4.03 40.95
CA ILE A 426 18.71 -4.58 41.20
C ILE A 426 18.12 -3.89 42.43
N SER A 427 17.13 -3.02 42.21
CA SER A 427 16.42 -2.35 43.30
C SER A 427 15.33 -3.23 43.90
N ALA A 428 14.77 -2.79 45.03
CA ALA A 428 13.65 -3.48 45.67
C ALA A 428 12.49 -3.72 44.68
N GLY A 429 12.05 -4.97 44.56
CA GLY A 429 11.01 -5.44 43.63
C GLY A 429 11.48 -5.72 42.19
N GLY A 430 12.73 -5.38 41.84
CA GLY A 430 13.32 -5.71 40.54
C GLY A 430 13.86 -7.14 40.50
N SER A 431 13.99 -7.71 39.30
CA SER A 431 14.46 -9.08 39.10
C SER A 431 15.58 -9.19 38.07
N LEU A 432 16.68 -9.82 38.47
CA LEU A 432 17.70 -10.36 37.56
C LEU A 432 17.48 -11.87 37.41
N ILE A 433 17.36 -12.33 36.16
CA ILE A 433 17.19 -13.75 35.81
C ILE A 433 18.40 -14.16 34.97
N VAL A 434 19.17 -15.14 35.43
CA VAL A 434 20.34 -15.66 34.72
C VAL A 434 20.13 -17.14 34.43
N TYR A 435 19.98 -17.47 33.15
CA TYR A 435 19.84 -18.84 32.69
C TYR A 435 21.19 -19.59 32.68
N THR A 436 21.13 -20.91 32.50
CA THR A 436 22.32 -21.75 32.36
C THR A 436 23.20 -21.25 31.22
N GLY A 437 24.47 -20.96 31.50
CA GLY A 437 25.42 -20.41 30.52
C GLY A 437 25.42 -18.89 30.40
N GLY A 438 24.59 -18.16 31.14
CA GLY A 438 24.62 -16.70 31.18
C GLY A 438 25.67 -16.16 32.16
N ILE A 439 26.19 -14.97 31.86
CA ILE A 439 27.23 -14.30 32.67
C ILE A 439 26.67 -12.99 33.24
N ALA A 440 26.80 -12.78 34.55
CA ALA A 440 26.41 -11.54 35.21
C ALA A 440 27.47 -11.11 36.25
N HIS A 441 28.27 -10.09 35.93
CA HIS A 441 29.34 -9.60 36.82
C HIS A 441 29.04 -8.22 37.38
N GLY A 442 29.54 -7.94 38.58
CA GLY A 442 29.30 -6.67 39.26
C GLY A 442 27.82 -6.45 39.57
N VAL A 443 27.09 -7.53 39.90
CA VAL A 443 25.69 -7.43 40.33
C VAL A 443 25.63 -6.70 41.67
N ASN A 444 24.79 -5.67 41.77
CA ASN A 444 24.47 -5.00 43.02
C ASN A 444 23.02 -5.34 43.40
N GLN A 445 22.86 -6.23 44.37
CA GLN A 445 21.58 -6.76 44.82
C GLN A 445 21.10 -5.99 46.07
N GLU A 446 20.20 -5.01 45.90
CA GLU A 446 19.62 -4.28 47.03
C GLU A 446 18.65 -5.15 47.83
N THR A 447 18.37 -4.77 49.08
CA THR A 447 17.41 -5.51 49.92
C THR A 447 16.02 -5.49 49.28
N GLY A 448 15.40 -6.67 49.21
CA GLY A 448 14.10 -6.84 48.56
C GLY A 448 14.17 -6.93 47.03
N SER A 449 15.34 -7.13 46.44
CA SER A 449 15.45 -7.50 45.03
C SER A 449 15.35 -9.02 44.84
N ALA A 450 15.17 -9.48 43.60
CA ALA A 450 15.12 -10.90 43.25
C ALA A 450 16.27 -11.29 42.31
N LEU A 451 17.05 -12.29 42.72
CA LEU A 451 17.99 -13.01 41.85
C LEU A 451 17.41 -14.40 41.55
N VAL A 452 17.24 -14.72 40.27
CA VAL A 452 16.81 -16.04 39.79
C VAL A 452 17.95 -16.67 38.99
N ALA A 453 18.53 -17.75 39.50
CA ALA A 453 19.72 -18.36 38.92
C ALA A 453 19.79 -19.87 39.16
N ASN A 454 20.80 -20.51 38.57
CA ASN A 454 21.11 -21.92 38.79
C ASN A 454 22.63 -22.14 38.82
N THR A 455 23.07 -23.26 39.38
CA THR A 455 24.49 -23.67 39.43
C THR A 455 24.92 -24.47 38.20
N GLY A 456 24.14 -24.45 37.11
CA GLY A 456 24.42 -25.19 35.89
C GLY A 456 25.70 -24.73 35.18
N ALA A 457 26.18 -25.59 34.27
CA ALA A 457 27.44 -25.34 33.56
C ALA A 457 27.41 -24.00 32.80
N GLY A 458 28.46 -23.20 33.00
CA GLY A 458 28.64 -21.90 32.35
C GLY A 458 27.84 -20.75 32.96
N THR A 459 26.99 -20.98 33.97
CA THR A 459 26.46 -19.86 34.76
C THR A 459 27.60 -19.27 35.59
N ASP A 460 27.85 -17.98 35.40
CA ASP A 460 28.92 -17.25 36.08
C ASP A 460 28.39 -15.91 36.58
N ILE A 461 28.17 -15.82 37.88
CA ILE A 461 27.56 -14.66 38.53
C ILE A 461 28.47 -14.20 39.68
N GLU A 462 28.75 -12.91 39.70
CA GLU A 462 29.53 -12.26 40.75
C GLU A 462 28.88 -10.93 41.13
N GLY A 463 28.77 -10.67 42.44
CA GLY A 463 28.21 -9.42 42.91
C GLY A 463 28.29 -9.20 44.42
N TYR A 464 27.58 -8.18 44.88
CA TYR A 464 27.40 -7.84 46.28
C TYR A 464 25.90 -7.83 46.61
N ASN A 465 25.58 -8.35 47.79
CA ASN A 465 24.26 -8.24 48.38
C ASN A 465 24.37 -7.58 49.77
N LYS A 466 23.25 -7.50 50.51
CA LYS A 466 23.20 -6.87 51.84
C LYS A 466 24.14 -7.48 52.89
N LEU A 467 24.64 -8.71 52.68
CA LEU A 467 25.48 -9.42 53.64
C LEU A 467 26.96 -9.40 53.26
N SER A 468 27.28 -9.68 51.99
CA SER A 468 28.66 -9.79 51.51
C SER A 468 28.74 -9.81 49.98
N HIS A 469 29.97 -9.94 49.49
CA HIS A 469 30.24 -10.49 48.16
C HIS A 469 29.66 -11.90 48.03
N PHE A 470 29.11 -12.23 46.87
CA PHE A 470 28.56 -13.55 46.55
C PHE A 470 28.97 -14.01 45.15
N THR A 471 28.98 -15.31 44.94
CA THR A 471 29.32 -15.92 43.65
C THR A 471 28.41 -17.09 43.30
N ILE A 472 28.20 -17.31 42.00
CA ILE A 472 27.72 -18.56 41.42
C ILE A 472 28.64 -18.85 40.25
N THR A 473 29.65 -19.70 40.45
CA THR A 473 30.66 -19.96 39.43
C THR A 473 31.20 -21.38 39.56
N GLY A 474 31.59 -21.99 38.43
CA GLY A 474 32.19 -23.34 38.44
C GLY A 474 31.31 -24.44 39.06
N GLY A 475 29.99 -24.28 39.07
CA GLY A 475 29.07 -25.22 39.70
C GLY A 475 28.96 -25.08 41.23
N GLU A 476 29.38 -23.95 41.80
CA GLU A 476 29.21 -23.65 43.22
C GLU A 476 28.56 -22.28 43.41
N ALA A 477 27.50 -22.22 44.21
CA ALA A 477 26.92 -20.98 44.72
C ALA A 477 27.42 -20.70 46.15
N ASN A 478 27.83 -19.47 46.44
CA ASN A 478 28.32 -19.07 47.76
C ASN A 478 27.80 -17.68 48.15
N TYR A 479 27.33 -17.54 49.40
CA TYR A 479 26.79 -16.30 49.98
C TYR A 479 25.58 -15.68 49.22
N VAL A 480 24.87 -16.49 48.44
CA VAL A 480 23.69 -16.04 47.69
C VAL A 480 22.55 -15.69 48.66
N VAL A 481 21.90 -14.55 48.44
CA VAL A 481 20.72 -14.11 49.18
C VAL A 481 19.50 -14.21 48.26
N LEU A 482 18.48 -14.94 48.70
CA LEU A 482 17.22 -15.14 47.98
C LEU A 482 16.10 -14.45 48.75
N GLU A 483 15.58 -13.37 48.20
CA GLU A 483 14.45 -12.62 48.76
C GLU A 483 13.34 -12.47 47.70
N ASN A 484 12.12 -12.18 48.14
CA ASN A 484 10.97 -11.94 47.29
C ASN A 484 10.73 -13.09 46.28
N THR A 485 10.87 -12.85 44.98
CA THR A 485 10.72 -13.92 43.97
C THR A 485 12.05 -14.54 43.56
N GLY A 486 13.11 -14.28 44.32
CA GLY A 486 14.44 -14.83 44.08
C GLY A 486 14.46 -16.35 44.24
N GLU A 487 15.12 -17.02 43.31
CA GLU A 487 15.19 -18.48 43.27
C GLU A 487 16.59 -18.94 42.89
N LEU A 488 17.15 -19.91 43.62
CA LEU A 488 18.35 -20.62 43.23
C LEU A 488 18.03 -22.09 43.02
N THR A 489 18.29 -22.59 41.81
CA THR A 489 18.28 -24.03 41.54
C THR A 489 19.70 -24.59 41.59
N VAL A 490 19.98 -25.43 42.58
CA VAL A 490 21.19 -26.23 42.68
C VAL A 490 20.99 -27.50 41.86
N VAL A 491 21.63 -27.58 40.69
CA VAL A 491 21.50 -28.74 39.79
C VAL A 491 22.30 -29.95 40.31
N ALA A 492 22.02 -31.14 39.79
CA ALA A 492 22.69 -32.36 40.25
C ALA A 492 24.23 -32.24 40.17
N LYS A 493 24.92 -32.74 41.21
CA LYS A 493 26.40 -32.73 41.35
C LYS A 493 27.05 -31.36 41.54
N THR A 494 26.27 -30.33 41.82
CA THR A 494 26.76 -28.97 42.13
C THR A 494 26.45 -28.61 43.58
N THR A 495 26.99 -27.50 44.07
CA THR A 495 26.92 -27.13 45.49
C THR A 495 26.36 -25.73 45.70
N ALA A 496 25.71 -25.52 46.85
CA ALA A 496 25.42 -24.19 47.37
C ALA A 496 25.84 -24.12 48.84
N LYS A 497 26.55 -23.06 49.22
CA LYS A 497 27.06 -22.80 50.56
C LYS A 497 26.64 -21.41 51.01
N ASN A 498 26.42 -21.25 52.30
CA ASN A 498 26.11 -19.94 52.92
C ASN A 498 24.93 -19.21 52.24
N THR A 499 23.97 -19.95 51.69
CA THR A 499 22.78 -19.37 51.07
C THR A 499 21.80 -18.90 52.14
N THR A 500 21.41 -17.64 52.08
CA THR A 500 20.35 -17.07 52.90
C THR A 500 19.05 -17.08 52.11
N VAL A 501 18.01 -17.68 52.68
CA VAL A 501 16.67 -17.70 52.08
C VAL A 501 15.74 -16.89 52.98
N ASP A 502 15.44 -15.67 52.57
CA ASP A 502 14.54 -14.76 53.27
C ASP A 502 13.10 -14.93 52.76
N ALA A 503 12.19 -14.07 53.23
CA ALA A 503 10.78 -14.11 52.87
C ALA A 503 10.56 -14.14 51.34
N GLY A 504 9.81 -15.14 50.88
CA GLY A 504 9.49 -15.36 49.46
C GLY A 504 10.57 -16.12 48.67
N GLY A 505 11.83 -16.04 49.10
CA GLY A 505 12.96 -16.68 48.41
C GLY A 505 12.83 -18.20 48.36
N LYS A 506 13.42 -18.81 47.33
CA LYS A 506 13.31 -20.26 47.10
C LYS A 506 14.64 -20.90 46.72
N LEU A 507 15.07 -21.87 47.52
CA LEU A 507 16.20 -22.74 47.18
C LEU A 507 15.68 -24.11 46.75
N ILE A 508 16.02 -24.54 45.53
CA ILE A 508 15.70 -25.86 44.99
C ILE A 508 16.99 -26.66 44.88
N VAL A 509 17.01 -27.88 45.44
CA VAL A 509 18.15 -28.79 45.32
C VAL A 509 17.72 -30.02 44.54
N GLN A 510 18.29 -30.20 43.35
CA GLN A 510 18.06 -31.38 42.51
C GLN A 510 18.97 -32.52 42.97
N LYS A 511 18.41 -33.72 43.01
CA LYS A 511 19.12 -34.94 43.43
C LYS A 511 19.96 -35.53 42.31
#